data_AF-A0A1M6G5S9-F1
#
_entry.id   AF-A0A1M6G5S9-F1
#
_cell.length_a   1.000
_cell.length_b   1.000
_cell.length_c   1.000
_cell.angle_alpha   90.00
_cell.angle_beta   90.00
_cell.angle_gamma   90.00
#
_symmetry.space_group_name_H-M   'P 1'
#
loop_
_entity.id
_entity.type
_entity.pdbx_description
1 polymer ?
#
loop_
_entity_poly.entity_id
_entity_poly.type
_entity_poly.pdbx_seq_one_letter_code
_entity_poly.pdbx_strand_id
1 'polypeptide(L)'
;MRALKKLSQIAEAIQQETGISAEQMRKNIRRQEVVNARILLSYIAVVEYMLSQTETARFLNVKQPAVAHYLRTMRNELTYDKNLKKRLEDCKKKLK
;
A
#
# COMPACT_ATOMS: atom_id res chain seq x y z
N MET A 1 4.65 -4.37 -18.17
CA MET A 1 4.11 -2.99 -18.16
C MET A 1 2.78 -2.81 -17.41
N ARG A 2 1.85 -3.78 -17.39
CA ARG A 2 0.53 -3.61 -16.72
C ARG A 2 0.61 -3.39 -15.20
N ALA A 3 1.45 -4.14 -14.49
CA ALA A 3 1.58 -4.05 -13.03
C ALA A 3 2.11 -2.68 -12.56
N LEU A 4 3.14 -2.14 -13.21
CA LEU A 4 3.73 -0.85 -12.86
C LEU A 4 2.72 0.31 -12.99
N LYS A 5 1.93 0.32 -14.07
CA LYS A 5 0.87 1.31 -14.27
C LYS A 5 -0.15 1.24 -13.13
N LYS A 6 -0.58 0.03 -12.77
CA LYS A 6 -1.56 -0.18 -11.69
C LYS A 6 -1.02 0.22 -10.32
N LEU A 7 0.22 -0.14 -10.00
CA LEU A 7 0.90 0.27 -8.76
C LEU A 7 1.04 1.79 -8.65
N SER A 8 1.29 2.47 -9.77
CA SER A 8 1.35 3.94 -9.80
C SER A 8 -0.02 4.56 -9.54
N GLN A 9 -1.09 4.02 -10.13
CA GLN A 9 -2.47 4.45 -9.85
C GLN A 9 -2.85 4.25 -8.38
N ILE A 10 -2.49 3.10 -7.80
CA ILE A 10 -2.72 2.81 -6.37
C ILE A 10 -1.96 3.82 -5.50
N ALA A 11 -0.70 4.08 -5.83
CA ALA A 11 0.12 5.04 -5.08
C ALA A 11 -0.44 6.47 -5.15
N GLU A 12 -0.97 6.88 -6.30
CA GLU A 12 -1.64 8.17 -6.47
C GLU A 12 -2.91 8.29 -5.61
N ALA A 13 -3.76 7.26 -5.59
CA ALA A 13 -4.95 7.25 -4.75
C ALA A 13 -4.59 7.34 -3.25
N ILE A 14 -3.54 6.63 -2.83
CA ILE A 14 -3.02 6.69 -1.45
C ILE A 14 -2.44 8.07 -1.15
N GLN A 15 -1.71 8.68 -2.09
CA GLN A 15 -1.17 10.03 -1.92
C GLN A 15 -2.29 11.06 -1.74
N GLN A 16 -3.36 10.98 -2.52
CA GLN A 16 -4.54 11.85 -2.36
C GLN A 16 -5.24 11.67 -1.02
N GLU A 17 -5.14 10.49 -0.39
CA GLU A 17 -5.76 10.19 0.91
C GLU A 17 -4.86 10.54 2.11
N THR A 18 -3.55 10.33 1.97
CA THR A 18 -2.61 10.37 3.10
C THR A 18 -1.59 11.50 3.02
N GLY A 19 -1.49 12.19 1.87
CA GLY A 19 -0.43 13.15 1.59
C GLY A 19 0.95 12.52 1.37
N ILE A 20 1.08 11.18 1.48
CA ILE A 20 2.36 10.48 1.34
C ILE A 20 2.57 10.11 -0.14
N SER A 21 3.61 10.68 -0.73
CA SER A 21 3.99 10.41 -2.12
C SER A 21 4.57 9.01 -2.33
N ALA A 22 4.48 8.52 -3.57
CA ALA A 22 5.14 7.27 -3.98
C ALA A 22 6.65 7.29 -3.71
N GLU A 23 7.29 8.45 -3.85
CA GLU A 23 8.72 8.63 -3.56
C GLU A 23 9.02 8.42 -2.07
N GLN A 24 8.20 8.98 -1.17
CA GLN A 24 8.34 8.77 0.27
C GLN A 24 8.13 7.30 0.66
N MET A 25 7.16 6.62 0.02
CA MET A 25 6.95 5.19 0.22
C MET A 25 8.16 4.35 -0.22
N ARG A 26 8.93 4.78 -1.22
CA ARG A 26 10.14 4.10 -1.71
C ARG A 26 11.40 4.35 -0.88
N LYS A 27 11.45 5.46 -0.14
CA LYS A 27 12.56 5.79 0.76
C LYS A 27 12.49 4.93 2.02
N ASN A 28 13.62 4.69 2.70
CA ASN A 28 13.66 3.96 3.98
C ASN A 28 13.24 4.84 5.18
N ILE A 29 12.05 5.43 5.09
CA ILE A 29 11.47 6.27 6.16
C ILE A 29 10.65 5.38 7.10
N ARG A 30 10.92 5.46 8.41
CA ARG A 30 10.26 4.65 9.46
C ARG A 30 9.15 5.39 10.22
N ARG A 31 8.73 6.57 9.75
CA ARG A 31 7.56 7.27 10.30
C ARG A 31 6.31 6.41 10.10
N GLN A 32 5.48 6.29 11.14
CA GLN A 32 4.32 5.40 11.14
C GLN A 32 3.38 5.66 9.96
N GLU A 33 3.14 6.93 9.62
CA GLU A 33 2.29 7.32 8.48
C GLU A 33 2.79 6.77 7.14
N VAL A 34 4.11 6.79 6.92
CA VAL A 34 4.73 6.24 5.70
C VAL A 34 4.67 4.72 5.71
N VAL A 35 4.87 4.10 6.88
CA VAL A 35 4.71 2.64 7.03
C VAL A 35 3.27 2.23 6.72
N ASN A 36 2.29 2.95 7.25
CA ASN A 36 0.87 2.71 6.99
C ASN A 36 0.53 2.89 5.51
N ALA A 37 1.11 3.88 4.83
CA ALA A 37 0.97 4.05 3.39
C ALA A 37 1.53 2.84 2.60
N ARG A 38 2.70 2.31 2.98
CA ARG A 38 3.25 1.07 2.38
C ARG A 38 2.36 -0.15 2.63
N ILE A 39 1.77 -0.24 3.83
CA ILE A 39 0.85 -1.30 4.21
C ILE A 39 -0.40 -1.26 3.33
N LEU A 40 -1.03 -0.08 3.21
CA LEU A 40 -2.18 0.15 2.34
C LEU A 40 -1.88 -0.22 0.88
N LEU A 41 -0.75 0.27 0.35
CA LEU A 41 -0.33 -0.02 -1.02
C LEU A 41 -0.17 -1.52 -1.23
N SER A 42 0.52 -2.20 -0.30
CA SER A 42 0.78 -3.63 -0.39
C SER A 42 -0.50 -4.45 -0.37
N TYR A 43 -1.44 -4.10 0.52
CA TYR A 43 -2.72 -4.78 0.63
C TYR A 43 -3.56 -4.59 -0.63
N ILE A 44 -3.75 -3.35 -1.09
CA ILE A 44 -4.54 -3.06 -2.28
C ILE A 44 -3.93 -3.74 -3.51
N ALA A 45 -2.61 -3.64 -3.70
CA ALA A 45 -1.93 -4.24 -4.84
C ALA A 45 -2.08 -5.77 -4.87
N VAL A 46 -1.80 -6.45 -3.76
CA VAL A 46 -1.72 -7.92 -3.74
C VAL A 46 -3.07 -8.59 -3.52
N VAL A 47 -3.91 -8.02 -2.64
CA VAL A 47 -5.19 -8.65 -2.26
C VAL A 47 -6.31 -8.21 -3.19
N GLU A 48 -6.44 -6.92 -3.48
CA GLU A 48 -7.57 -6.41 -4.28
C GLU A 48 -7.30 -6.54 -5.79
N TYR A 49 -6.05 -6.33 -6.23
CA TYR A 49 -5.68 -6.37 -7.66
C TYR A 49 -4.84 -7.59 -8.07
N MET A 50 -4.62 -8.54 -7.16
CA MET A 50 -3.89 -9.79 -7.43
C MET A 50 -2.50 -9.59 -8.05
N LEU A 51 -1.84 -8.46 -7.77
CA LEU A 51 -0.46 -8.23 -8.21
C LEU A 51 0.52 -9.08 -7.39
N SER A 52 1.66 -9.43 -7.97
CA SER A 52 2.63 -10.23 -7.25
C SER A 52 3.29 -9.42 -6.11
N GLN A 53 3.63 -10.12 -5.02
CA GLN A 53 4.39 -9.51 -3.93
C GLN A 53 5.77 -9.05 -4.41
N THR A 54 6.38 -9.75 -5.38
CA THR A 54 7.67 -9.39 -5.98
C THR A 54 7.59 -8.08 -6.74
N GLU A 55 6.55 -7.85 -7.55
CA GLU A 55 6.36 -6.58 -8.28
C GLU A 55 6.08 -5.43 -7.32
N THR A 56 5.26 -5.67 -6.30
CA THR A 56 4.98 -4.70 -5.23
C THR A 56 6.25 -4.33 -4.47
N ALA A 57 7.08 -5.31 -4.11
CA ALA A 57 8.35 -5.10 -3.42
C ALA A 57 9.33 -4.28 -4.26
N ARG A 58 9.45 -4.59 -5.56
CA ARG A 58 10.25 -3.82 -6.51
C ARG A 58 9.77 -2.37 -6.61
N PHE A 59 8.45 -2.16 -6.69
CA PHE A 59 7.88 -0.82 -6.75
C PHE A 59 8.15 0.00 -5.48
N LEU A 60 8.08 -0.64 -4.31
CA LEU A 60 8.33 -0.01 -3.01
C LEU A 60 9.83 0.08 -2.67
N ASN A 61 10.72 -0.47 -3.50
CA ASN A 61 12.15 -0.58 -3.21
C ASN A 61 12.44 -1.26 -1.85
N VAL A 62 11.72 -2.35 -1.56
CA VAL A 62 11.90 -3.16 -0.35
C VAL A 62 12.13 -4.63 -0.70
N LYS A 63 12.61 -5.42 0.27
CA LYS A 63 12.70 -6.87 0.11
C LYS A 63 11.29 -7.48 0.18
N GLN A 64 11.02 -8.51 -0.63
CA GLN A 64 9.71 -9.17 -0.68
C GLN A 64 9.17 -9.65 0.69
N PRO A 65 10.00 -10.14 1.65
CA PRO A 65 9.51 -10.48 2.99
C PRO A 65 8.87 -9.30 3.74
N ALA A 66 9.26 -8.06 3.44
CA ALA A 66 8.61 -6.87 4.00
C ALA A 66 7.16 -6.73 3.53
N VAL A 67 6.88 -7.07 2.26
CA VAL A 67 5.51 -7.06 1.72
C VAL A 67 4.65 -8.10 2.42
N ALA A 68 5.17 -9.32 2.64
CA ALA A 68 4.46 -10.34 3.41
C ALA A 68 4.15 -9.89 4.84
N HIS A 69 5.11 -9.20 5.48
CA HIS A 69 4.90 -8.59 6.79
C HIS A 69 3.78 -7.54 6.75
N TYR A 70 3.80 -6.62 5.78
CA TYR A 70 2.76 -5.60 5.61
C TYR A 70 1.37 -6.18 5.43
N LEU A 71 1.23 -7.25 4.64
CA LEU A 71 -0.05 -7.94 4.46
C LEU A 71 -0.57 -8.55 5.75
N ARG A 72 0.32 -9.15 6.56
CA ARG A 72 -0.05 -9.70 7.87
C ARG A 72 -0.46 -8.59 8.83
N THR A 73 0.29 -7.49 8.89
CA THR A 73 -0.03 -6.32 9.72
C THR A 73 -1.40 -5.76 9.35
N MET A 74 -1.67 -5.55 8.05
CA MET A 74 -2.97 -5.06 7.59
C MET A 74 -4.13 -5.96 8.02
N ARG A 75 -3.99 -7.29 7.90
CA ARG A 75 -5.04 -8.23 8.30
C ARG A 75 -5.34 -8.16 9.81
N ASN A 76 -4.30 -8.00 10.61
CA ASN A 76 -4.46 -7.87 12.06
C ASN A 76 -5.13 -6.53 12.41
N GLU A 77 -4.68 -5.44 11.79
CA GLU A 77 -5.15 -4.09 12.09
C GLU A 77 -6.56 -3.82 11.55
N LEU A 78 -6.96 -4.38 10.40
CA LEU A 78 -8.30 -4.17 9.82
C LEU A 78 -9.46 -4.58 10.74
N THR A 79 -9.21 -5.51 11.67
CA THR A 79 -10.21 -5.98 12.63
C THR A 79 -10.45 -4.95 13.74
N TYR A 80 -9.43 -4.16 14.10
CA TYR A 80 -9.45 -3.32 15.30
C TYR A 80 -9.33 -1.82 15.01
N ASP A 81 -8.69 -1.42 13.91
CA ASP A 81 -8.48 -0.03 13.51
C ASP A 81 -9.54 0.41 12.47
N LYS A 82 -10.58 1.08 12.98
CA LYS A 82 -11.66 1.66 12.16
C LYS A 82 -11.15 2.76 11.22
N ASN A 83 -10.13 3.52 11.60
CA ASN A 83 -9.59 4.61 10.78
C ASN A 83 -8.82 4.04 9.58
N LEU A 84 -8.01 3.00 9.81
CA LEU A 84 -7.31 2.30 8.74
C LEU A 84 -8.30 1.65 7.77
N LYS A 85 -9.36 1.02 8.28
CA LYS A 85 -10.44 0.46 7.46
C LYS A 85 -11.12 1.53 6.60
N LYS A 86 -11.43 2.69 7.17
CA LYS A 86 -12.03 3.82 6.43
C LYS A 86 -11.09 4.29 5.31
N ARG A 87 -9.80 4.52 5.61
CA ARG A 87 -8.79 4.92 4.62
C ARG A 87 -8.66 3.92 3.47
N LEU A 88 -8.70 2.61 3.78
CA LEU A 88 -8.70 1.56 2.76
C LEU A 88 -9.90 1.72 1.82
N GLU A 89 -11.11 1.86 2.37
CA GLU A 89 -12.32 2.00 1.56
C GLU A 89 -12.32 3.29 0.73
N ASP A 90 -11.82 4.40 1.26
CA ASP A 90 -11.72 5.66 0.53
C ASP A 90 -10.67 5.58 -0.60
N CYS A 91 -9.54 4.90 -0.39
CA CYS A 91 -8.60 4.57 -1.47
C CYS A 91 -9.27 3.69 -2.54
N LYS A 92 -10.07 2.68 -2.14
CA LYS A 92 -10.77 1.79 -3.09
C LYS A 92 -11.79 2.53 -3.93
N LYS A 93 -12.53 3.49 -3.37
CA LYS A 93 -13.48 4.33 -4.12
C LYS A 93 -12.80 5.13 -5.22
N LYS A 94 -11.60 5.67 -4.94
CA LYS A 94 -10.79 6.44 -5.91
C LYS A 94 -10.21 5.58 -7.06
N LEU A 95 -10.19 4.25 -6.89
CA LEU A 95 -9.61 3.31 -7.86
C LEU A 95 -10.66 2.55 -8.70
N LYS A 96 -11.95 2.83 -8.47
CA LYS A 96 -13.09 2.38 -9.30
C LYS A 96 -13.42 3.44 -10.33
#